data_AF-A0A1F8NJZ5-F1
#
_entry.id   AF-A0A1F8NJZ5-F1
#
_cell.length_a   1.000
_cell.length_b   1.000
_cell.length_c   1.000
_cell.angle_alpha   90.00
_cell.angle_beta   90.00
_cell.angle_gamma   90.00
#
_symmetry.space_group_name_H-M   'P 1'
#
loop_
_entity.id
_entity.type
_entity.pdbx_description
1 polymer ?
#
loop_
_entity_poly.entity_id
_entity_poly.type
_entity_poly.pdbx_seq_one_letter_code
_entity_poly.pdbx_strand_id
1 'polypeptide(L)'
;MIDLATLFEFSHGQSLEEVQDEYRDKLYVVMQDYLQSSDPITAYRNEWHRYTNDAFTVAFIAGWADAGASELTDEAQSWLSGRIADELTFIDALFPALKELREDDEIGMDEKLDAAHAHAEGYTQTLVGVYAMGKMMGEPERDGRWELGATEQHCNTCSNLNGKTHPLSWYIKNDYIPREAGSQTLSCGGWNCDCSIVDPKTGEQLIP
;
A
#
# COMPACT_ATOMS: atom_id res chain seq x y z
N MET A 1 -16.70 -24.64 12.29
CA MET A 1 -16.04 -23.32 12.37
C MET A 1 -14.92 -23.37 11.36
N ILE A 2 -15.02 -22.59 10.29
CA ILE A 2 -13.88 -22.39 9.40
C ILE A 2 -12.94 -21.47 10.15
N ASP A 3 -11.72 -21.94 10.38
CA ASP A 3 -10.68 -21.14 10.99
C ASP A 3 -10.31 -20.02 10.00
N LEU A 4 -10.58 -18.77 10.36
CA LEU A 4 -10.26 -17.62 9.51
C LEU A 4 -8.74 -17.51 9.26
N ALA A 5 -7.90 -18.14 10.08
CA ALA A 5 -6.46 -18.27 9.85
C ALA A 5 -6.10 -19.15 8.65
N THR A 6 -7.04 -19.94 8.11
CA THR A 6 -6.86 -20.72 6.87
C THR A 6 -7.38 -20.03 5.61
N LEU A 7 -8.00 -18.86 5.73
CA LEU A 7 -8.57 -18.12 4.59
C LEU A 7 -7.70 -16.95 4.13
N PHE A 8 -6.71 -16.56 4.92
CA PHE A 8 -5.76 -15.50 4.59
C PHE A 8 -4.35 -16.09 4.55
N GLU A 9 -3.58 -15.75 3.52
CA GLU A 9 -2.18 -16.15 3.42
C GLU A 9 -1.25 -15.33 4.34
N PHE A 10 -1.83 -14.35 5.04
CA PHE A 10 -1.22 -13.48 6.04
C PHE A 10 -1.88 -13.73 7.41
N SER A 11 -1.13 -13.61 8.50
CA SER A 11 -1.63 -13.87 9.84
C SER A 11 -2.36 -12.66 10.44
N HIS A 12 -3.45 -12.90 11.17
CA HIS A 12 -4.22 -11.81 11.78
C HIS A 12 -3.43 -11.20 12.95
N GLY A 13 -3.44 -9.88 13.08
CA GLY A 13 -2.76 -9.15 14.16
C GLY A 13 -1.28 -8.83 13.89
N GLN A 14 -0.82 -9.00 12.64
CA GLN A 14 0.48 -8.49 12.19
C GLN A 14 0.52 -6.96 12.21
N SER A 15 1.68 -6.42 12.57
CA SER A 15 2.02 -5.02 12.35
C SER A 15 2.14 -4.72 10.85
N LEU A 16 2.02 -3.45 10.47
CA LEU A 16 2.21 -3.04 9.07
C LEU A 16 3.57 -3.50 8.51
N GLU A 17 4.63 -3.42 9.31
CA GLU A 17 5.99 -3.84 8.93
C GLU A 17 6.04 -5.34 8.60
N GLU A 18 5.43 -6.19 9.44
CA GLU A 18 5.37 -7.64 9.18
C GLU A 18 4.58 -7.98 7.91
N VAL A 19 3.46 -7.28 7.66
CA VAL A 19 2.69 -7.45 6.42
C VAL A 19 3.50 -7.00 5.20
N GLN A 20 4.22 -5.89 5.31
CA GLN A 20 5.06 -5.37 4.23
C GLN A 20 6.20 -6.32 3.89
N ASP A 21 6.89 -6.87 4.89
CA ASP A 21 7.98 -7.82 4.68
C ASP A 21 7.47 -9.10 4.00
N GLU A 22 6.39 -9.69 4.53
CA GLU A 22 5.82 -10.90 3.96
C GLU A 22 5.27 -10.68 2.54
N TYR A 23 4.63 -9.53 2.29
CA TYR A 23 4.12 -9.18 0.97
C TYR A 23 5.25 -8.99 -0.04
N ARG A 24 6.28 -8.21 0.31
CA ARG A 24 7.45 -7.99 -0.53
C ARG A 24 8.09 -9.31 -0.95
N ASP A 25 8.31 -10.21 0.01
CA ASP A 25 8.96 -11.50 -0.25
C ASP A 25 8.09 -12.38 -1.17
N LYS A 26 6.78 -12.47 -0.91
CA LYS A 26 5.83 -13.20 -1.77
C LYS A 26 5.80 -12.65 -3.20
N LEU A 27 5.76 -11.32 -3.35
CA LEU A 27 5.76 -10.67 -4.67
C LEU A 27 7.05 -10.94 -5.43
N TYR A 28 8.20 -10.81 -4.76
CA TYR A 28 9.50 -11.09 -5.35
C TYR A 28 9.60 -12.53 -5.84
N VAL A 29 9.20 -13.51 -5.01
CA VAL A 29 9.23 -14.93 -5.36
C VAL A 29 8.35 -15.22 -6.58
N VAL A 30 7.12 -14.70 -6.64
CA VAL A 30 6.23 -14.88 -7.80
C VAL A 30 6.85 -14.36 -9.09
N MET A 31 7.48 -13.19 -9.05
CA MET A 31 8.15 -12.63 -10.22
C MET A 31 9.39 -13.41 -10.61
N GLN A 32 10.23 -13.78 -9.63
CA GLN A 32 11.41 -14.59 -9.85
C GLN A 32 11.04 -15.91 -10.53
N ASP A 33 10.07 -16.63 -9.99
CA ASP A 33 9.61 -17.92 -10.53
C ASP A 33 9.03 -17.75 -11.94
N TYR A 34 8.28 -16.67 -12.19
CA TYR A 34 7.77 -16.38 -13.53
C TYR A 34 8.90 -16.12 -14.54
N LEU A 35 9.87 -15.28 -14.17
CA LEU A 35 10.99 -14.88 -15.04
C LEU A 35 11.94 -16.05 -15.34
N GLN A 36 12.04 -17.01 -14.43
CA GLN A 36 12.89 -18.20 -14.57
C GLN A 36 12.17 -19.41 -15.19
N SER A 37 10.85 -19.37 -15.30
CA SER A 37 10.04 -20.48 -15.84
C SER A 37 9.68 -20.30 -17.32
N SER A 38 9.27 -21.40 -17.94
CA SER A 38 8.60 -21.42 -19.24
C SER A 38 7.07 -21.36 -19.14
N ASP A 39 6.54 -21.12 -17.94
CA ASP A 39 5.13 -21.32 -17.65
C ASP A 39 4.25 -20.15 -18.12
N PRO A 40 2.94 -20.39 -18.28
CA PRO A 40 1.99 -19.34 -18.62
C PRO A 40 1.86 -18.30 -17.51
N ILE A 41 1.72 -17.04 -17.94
CA ILE A 41 1.58 -15.87 -17.08
C ILE A 41 0.40 -15.93 -16.10
N THR A 42 -0.66 -16.64 -16.48
CA THR A 42 -1.94 -16.66 -15.75
C THR A 42 -1.80 -17.16 -14.32
N ALA A 43 -0.93 -18.14 -14.07
CA ALA A 43 -0.76 -18.72 -12.73
C ALA A 43 -0.17 -17.68 -11.76
N TYR A 44 0.97 -17.11 -12.13
CA TYR A 44 1.70 -16.09 -11.35
C TYR A 44 0.88 -14.83 -11.13
N ARG A 45 0.12 -14.39 -12.13
CA ARG A 45 -0.76 -13.23 -11.98
C ARG A 45 -1.90 -13.48 -11.01
N ASN A 46 -2.55 -14.63 -11.09
CA ASN A 46 -3.63 -14.97 -10.15
C ASN A 46 -3.10 -15.14 -8.73
N GLU A 47 -1.89 -15.67 -8.58
CA GLU A 47 -1.21 -15.76 -7.28
C GLU A 47 -0.89 -14.37 -6.72
N TRP A 48 -0.36 -13.46 -7.54
CA TRP A 48 -0.17 -12.07 -7.13
C TRP A 48 -1.49 -11.41 -6.72
N HIS A 49 -2.57 -11.57 -7.50
CA HIS A 49 -3.89 -11.03 -7.15
C HIS A 49 -4.35 -11.45 -5.75
N ARG A 50 -4.12 -12.72 -5.39
CA ARG A 50 -4.45 -13.24 -4.06
C ARG A 50 -3.60 -12.58 -2.98
N TYR A 51 -2.28 -12.51 -3.17
CA TYR A 51 -1.38 -11.83 -2.22
C TYR A 51 -1.77 -10.37 -2.01
N THR A 52 -2.11 -9.65 -3.08
CA THR A 52 -2.54 -8.25 -2.99
C THR A 52 -3.85 -8.09 -2.23
N ASN A 53 -4.86 -8.90 -2.56
CA ASN A 53 -6.15 -8.87 -1.86
C ASN A 53 -5.98 -9.09 -0.35
N ASP A 54 -5.18 -10.08 0.02
CA ASP A 54 -4.97 -10.43 1.43
C ASP A 54 -4.14 -9.34 2.13
N ALA A 55 -3.02 -8.90 1.55
CA ALA A 55 -2.17 -7.88 2.15
C ALA A 55 -2.89 -6.53 2.31
N PHE A 56 -3.68 -6.10 1.32
CA PHE A 56 -4.46 -4.87 1.40
C PHE A 56 -5.52 -4.97 2.49
N THR A 57 -6.20 -6.12 2.57
CA THR A 57 -7.22 -6.35 3.60
C THR A 57 -6.61 -6.31 4.99
N VAL A 58 -5.49 -7.01 5.21
CA VAL A 58 -4.82 -7.04 6.51
C VAL A 58 -4.24 -5.66 6.87
N ALA A 59 -3.60 -4.96 5.95
CA ALA A 59 -3.07 -3.62 6.19
C ALA A 59 -4.19 -2.61 6.56
N PHE A 60 -5.31 -2.65 5.86
CA PHE A 60 -6.46 -1.79 6.16
C PHE A 60 -7.06 -2.09 7.54
N ILE A 61 -7.27 -3.37 7.84
CA ILE A 61 -7.83 -3.81 9.13
C ILE A 61 -6.88 -3.48 10.28
N ALA A 62 -5.57 -3.60 10.09
CA ALA A 62 -4.57 -3.18 11.07
C ALA A 62 -4.70 -1.68 11.39
N GLY A 63 -4.79 -0.83 10.36
CA GLY A 63 -5.03 0.61 10.55
C GLY A 63 -6.34 0.90 11.26
N TRP A 64 -7.42 0.23 10.85
CA TRP A 64 -8.75 0.36 11.46
C TRP A 64 -8.76 -0.04 12.95
N ALA A 65 -8.09 -1.15 13.29
CA ALA A 65 -7.97 -1.63 14.66
C ALA A 65 -7.11 -0.68 15.52
N ASP A 66 -6.03 -0.12 14.96
CA ASP A 66 -5.18 0.87 15.62
C ASP A 66 -5.88 2.21 15.87
N ALA A 67 -6.95 2.50 15.12
CA ALA A 67 -7.89 3.58 15.41
C ALA A 67 -8.88 3.24 16.55
N GLY A 68 -8.85 2.02 17.08
CA GLY A 68 -9.76 1.56 18.13
C GLY A 68 -11.16 1.20 17.63
N ALA A 69 -11.36 1.12 16.32
CA ALA A 69 -12.64 0.76 15.71
C ALA A 69 -12.77 -0.76 15.55
N SER A 70 -13.97 -1.30 15.79
CA SER A 70 -14.19 -2.76 15.86
C SER A 70 -15.02 -3.35 14.72
N GLU A 71 -15.89 -2.56 14.08
CA GLU A 71 -16.76 -3.02 12.99
C GLU A 71 -16.54 -2.14 11.76
N LEU A 72 -16.21 -2.77 10.62
CA LEU A 72 -16.04 -2.06 9.35
C LEU A 72 -17.38 -1.51 8.86
N THR A 73 -17.42 -0.23 8.52
CA THR A 73 -18.58 0.40 7.88
C THR A 73 -18.71 -0.04 6.42
N ASP A 74 -19.91 0.09 5.85
CA ASP A 74 -20.14 -0.17 4.41
C ASP A 74 -19.26 0.73 3.53
N GLU A 75 -19.01 1.97 3.97
CA GLU A 75 -18.13 2.91 3.28
C GLU A 75 -16.67 2.43 3.29
N ALA A 76 -16.17 1.95 4.43
CA ALA A 76 -14.83 1.38 4.54
C ALA A 76 -14.66 0.13 3.67
N GLN A 77 -15.66 -0.77 3.68
CA GLN A 77 -15.65 -1.96 2.82
C GLN A 77 -15.67 -1.61 1.34
N SER A 78 -16.48 -0.61 0.96
CA SER A 78 -16.58 -0.11 -0.41
C SER A 78 -15.26 0.51 -0.87
N TRP A 79 -14.62 1.33 -0.02
CA TRP A 79 -13.31 1.93 -0.34
C TRP A 79 -12.24 0.84 -0.52
N LEU A 80 -12.12 -0.09 0.44
CA LEU A 80 -11.13 -1.16 0.38
C LEU A 80 -11.30 -2.03 -0.88
N SER A 81 -12.54 -2.42 -1.19
CA SER A 81 -12.84 -3.21 -2.39
C SER A 81 -12.47 -2.47 -3.67
N GLY A 82 -12.74 -1.16 -3.74
CA GLY A 82 -12.35 -0.31 -4.87
C GLY A 82 -10.83 -0.22 -5.00
N ARG A 83 -10.12 0.04 -3.90
CA ARG A 83 -8.66 0.15 -3.90
C ARG A 83 -7.97 -1.15 -4.30
N ILE A 84 -8.50 -2.31 -3.88
CA ILE A 84 -8.03 -3.63 -4.33
C ILE A 84 -8.25 -3.77 -5.84
N ALA A 85 -9.45 -3.47 -6.35
CA ALA A 85 -9.76 -3.59 -7.79
C ALA A 85 -8.84 -2.71 -8.67
N ASP A 86 -8.52 -1.50 -8.22
CA ASP A 86 -7.56 -0.62 -8.89
C ASP A 86 -6.16 -1.26 -8.92
N GLU A 87 -5.70 -1.82 -7.81
CA GLU A 87 -4.39 -2.48 -7.74
C GLU A 87 -4.32 -3.69 -8.67
N LEU A 88 -5.37 -4.51 -8.72
CA LEU A 88 -5.44 -5.66 -9.63
C LEU A 88 -5.34 -5.22 -11.11
N THR A 89 -5.86 -4.04 -11.45
CA THR A 89 -5.72 -3.48 -12.81
C THR A 89 -4.26 -3.12 -13.13
N PHE A 90 -3.51 -2.58 -12.16
CA PHE A 90 -2.08 -2.31 -12.33
C PHE A 90 -1.27 -3.61 -12.46
N ILE A 91 -1.63 -4.63 -11.69
CA ILE A 91 -1.00 -5.96 -11.78
C ILE A 91 -1.27 -6.58 -13.15
N ASP A 92 -2.51 -6.54 -13.64
CA ASP A 92 -2.88 -7.00 -14.98
C ASP A 92 -2.04 -6.31 -16.08
N ALA A 93 -1.68 -5.03 -15.90
CA ALA A 93 -0.84 -4.27 -16.83
C ALA A 93 0.66 -4.55 -16.68
N LEU A 94 1.13 -4.88 -15.47
CA LEU A 94 2.54 -5.21 -15.21
C LEU A 94 2.96 -6.52 -15.89
N PHE A 95 2.11 -7.53 -15.82
CA PHE A 95 2.45 -8.87 -16.27
C PHE A 95 2.84 -8.95 -17.77
N PRO A 96 2.15 -8.29 -18.71
CA PRO A 96 2.63 -8.14 -20.08
C PRO A 96 4.06 -7.58 -20.19
N ALA A 97 4.42 -6.58 -19.40
CA ALA A 97 5.78 -6.04 -19.37
C ALA A 97 6.79 -7.06 -18.80
N LEU A 98 6.42 -7.82 -17.77
CA LEU A 98 7.25 -8.92 -17.27
C LEU A 98 7.43 -10.03 -18.32
N LYS A 99 6.43 -10.27 -19.16
CA LYS A 99 6.55 -11.23 -20.27
C LYS A 99 7.56 -10.74 -21.30
N GLU A 100 7.48 -9.48 -21.71
CA GLU A 100 8.43 -8.87 -22.63
C GLU A 100 9.85 -8.93 -22.03
N LEU A 101 10.02 -8.56 -20.77
CA LEU A 101 11.28 -8.66 -20.03
C LEU A 101 11.83 -10.09 -20.01
N ARG A 102 10.97 -11.10 -19.80
CA ARG A 102 11.37 -12.51 -19.81
C ARG A 102 11.89 -12.93 -21.18
N GLU A 103 11.21 -12.54 -22.24
CA GLU A 103 11.50 -12.90 -23.64
C GLU A 103 12.68 -12.11 -24.25
N ASP A 104 13.17 -11.07 -23.56
CA ASP A 104 14.33 -10.29 -24.00
C ASP A 104 15.65 -11.03 -23.72
N ASP A 105 16.32 -11.47 -24.79
CA ASP A 105 17.61 -12.17 -24.73
C ASP A 105 18.82 -11.22 -24.56
N GLU A 106 18.64 -9.90 -24.71
CA GLU A 106 19.70 -8.90 -24.47
C GLU A 106 19.87 -8.60 -22.97
N ILE A 107 18.81 -8.79 -22.18
CA ILE A 107 18.79 -8.54 -20.74
C ILE A 107 19.21 -9.81 -19.99
N GLY A 108 20.24 -9.70 -19.15
CA GLY A 108 20.72 -10.78 -18.30
C GLY A 108 19.77 -11.12 -17.17
N MET A 109 19.80 -12.35 -16.65
CA MET A 109 18.92 -12.78 -15.55
C MET A 109 19.06 -11.91 -14.30
N ASP A 110 20.28 -11.47 -13.96
CA ASP A 110 20.52 -10.60 -12.80
C ASP A 110 19.72 -9.28 -12.93
N GLU A 111 19.73 -8.64 -14.10
CA GLU A 111 18.97 -7.41 -14.36
C GLU A 111 17.45 -7.65 -14.32
N LYS A 112 16.98 -8.82 -14.76
CA LYS A 112 15.56 -9.20 -14.64
C LYS A 112 15.15 -9.36 -13.17
N LEU A 113 16.02 -9.93 -12.34
CA LEU A 113 15.77 -10.09 -10.90
C LEU A 113 15.84 -8.76 -10.15
N ASP A 114 16.71 -7.84 -10.56
CA ASP A 114 16.74 -6.48 -10.03
C ASP A 114 15.41 -5.75 -10.33
N ALA A 115 14.88 -5.90 -11.56
CA ALA A 115 13.57 -5.36 -11.90
C ALA A 115 12.44 -5.98 -11.07
N ALA A 116 12.48 -7.30 -10.84
CA ALA A 116 11.53 -7.98 -9.95
C ALA A 116 11.58 -7.43 -8.52
N HIS A 117 12.79 -7.19 -7.98
CA HIS A 117 12.96 -6.62 -6.65
C HIS A 117 12.38 -5.20 -6.58
N ALA A 118 12.71 -4.35 -7.55
CA ALA A 118 12.20 -2.98 -7.61
C ALA A 118 10.66 -2.92 -7.71
N HIS A 119 10.05 -3.83 -8.47
CA HIS A 119 8.59 -3.95 -8.52
C HIS A 119 8.02 -4.41 -7.17
N ALA A 120 8.62 -5.41 -6.52
CA ALA A 120 8.13 -5.91 -5.23
C ALA A 120 8.16 -4.80 -4.17
N GLU A 121 9.24 -4.02 -4.12
CA GLU A 121 9.36 -2.85 -3.23
C GLU A 121 8.30 -1.79 -3.54
N GLY A 122 8.13 -1.43 -4.82
CA GLY A 122 7.17 -0.42 -5.25
C GLY A 122 5.72 -0.76 -4.88
N TYR A 123 5.31 -2.01 -5.10
CA TYR A 123 3.99 -2.50 -4.70
C TYR A 123 3.85 -2.63 -3.18
N THR A 124 4.92 -2.97 -2.46
CA THR A 124 4.89 -3.04 -0.99
C THR A 124 4.65 -1.68 -0.35
N GLN A 125 5.16 -0.61 -0.97
CA GLN A 125 4.97 0.76 -0.49
C GLN A 125 3.50 1.21 -0.55
N THR A 126 2.66 0.59 -1.39
CA THR A 126 1.23 0.94 -1.48
C THR A 126 0.46 0.58 -0.21
N LEU A 127 0.93 -0.41 0.57
CA LEU A 127 0.31 -0.82 1.83
C LEU A 127 0.29 0.29 2.89
N VAL A 128 1.24 1.24 2.83
CA VAL A 128 1.26 2.38 3.77
C VAL A 128 0.02 3.25 3.62
N GLY A 129 -0.36 3.57 2.38
CA GLY A 129 -1.58 4.34 2.10
C GLY A 129 -2.85 3.57 2.48
N VAL A 130 -2.87 2.25 2.28
CA VAL A 130 -4.00 1.39 2.64
C VAL A 130 -4.20 1.34 4.16
N TYR A 131 -3.12 1.15 4.92
CA TYR A 131 -3.13 1.22 6.37
C TYR A 131 -3.53 2.61 6.88
N ALA A 132 -2.95 3.67 6.29
CA ALA A 132 -3.27 5.06 6.62
C ALA A 132 -4.78 5.32 6.46
N MET A 133 -5.36 4.90 5.33
CA MET A 133 -6.80 5.06 5.12
C MET A 133 -7.62 4.29 6.15
N GLY A 134 -7.27 3.03 6.44
CA GLY A 134 -7.95 2.25 7.48
C GLY A 134 -8.00 2.99 8.83
N LYS A 135 -6.87 3.57 9.23
CA LYS A 135 -6.76 4.35 10.47
C LYS A 135 -7.55 5.65 10.42
N MET A 136 -7.49 6.38 9.30
CA MET A 136 -8.21 7.64 9.13
C MET A 136 -9.73 7.43 9.12
N MET A 137 -10.23 6.37 8.49
CA MET A 137 -11.66 6.03 8.45
C MET A 137 -12.16 5.46 9.78
N GLY A 138 -11.28 4.82 10.57
CA GLY A 138 -11.62 4.30 11.90
C GLY A 138 -11.76 5.39 12.97
N GLU A 139 -11.04 6.51 12.83
CA GLU A 139 -11.10 7.64 13.77
C GLU A 139 -11.27 9.01 13.06
N PRO A 140 -12.35 9.21 12.29
CA PRO A 140 -12.49 10.33 11.36
C PRO A 140 -12.49 11.71 12.02
N GLU A 141 -12.90 11.80 13.28
CA GLU A 141 -13.02 13.06 14.01
C GLU A 141 -11.76 13.43 14.82
N ARG A 142 -10.71 12.59 14.80
CA ARG A 142 -9.45 12.93 15.46
C ARG A 142 -8.75 14.07 14.72
N ASP A 143 -8.35 15.09 15.46
CA ASP A 143 -7.52 16.16 14.92
C ASP A 143 -6.11 15.61 14.61
N GLY A 144 -5.65 15.85 13.39
CA GLY A 144 -4.30 15.54 12.95
C GLY A 144 -3.63 16.77 12.34
N ARG A 145 -2.33 16.93 12.58
CA ARG A 145 -1.50 17.97 11.97
C ARG A 145 -0.58 17.34 10.92
N TRP A 146 -0.58 17.88 9.71
CA TRP A 146 0.37 17.45 8.68
C TRP A 146 1.79 17.86 9.08
N GLU A 147 2.71 16.91 9.02
CA GLU A 147 4.12 17.10 9.35
C GLU A 147 4.99 16.64 8.17
N LEU A 148 5.92 17.50 7.77
CA LEU A 148 6.93 17.15 6.77
C LEU A 148 7.96 16.22 7.39
N GLY A 149 8.31 15.14 6.68
CA GLY A 149 9.37 14.22 7.10
C GLY A 149 10.77 14.64 6.66
N ALA A 150 11.69 13.68 6.62
CA ALA A 150 13.12 13.92 6.42
C ALA A 150 13.57 14.11 4.96
N THR A 151 12.65 14.09 3.99
CA THR A 151 13.00 14.24 2.58
C THR A 151 13.63 15.60 2.28
N GLU A 152 14.73 15.62 1.52
CA GLU A 152 15.45 16.85 1.18
C GLU A 152 14.60 17.87 0.41
N GLN A 153 13.65 17.40 -0.42
CA GLN A 153 12.74 18.23 -1.19
C GLN A 153 11.29 17.78 -0.98
N HIS A 154 10.44 18.72 -0.58
CA HIS A 154 9.00 18.49 -0.44
C HIS A 154 8.24 19.07 -1.62
N CYS A 155 7.17 18.38 -2.03
CA CYS A 155 6.28 18.90 -3.06
C CYS A 155 5.49 20.11 -2.54
N ASN A 156 4.95 20.91 -3.47
CA ASN A 156 4.17 22.10 -3.12
C ASN A 156 2.93 21.76 -2.29
N THR A 157 2.25 20.63 -2.56
CA THR A 157 1.07 20.22 -1.78
C THR A 157 1.44 19.94 -0.32
N CYS A 158 2.44 19.08 -0.07
CA CYS A 158 2.91 18.78 1.29
C CYS A 158 3.40 20.03 2.01
N SER A 159 4.16 20.90 1.34
CA SER A 159 4.65 22.16 1.92
C SER A 159 3.51 23.08 2.34
N ASN A 160 2.43 23.12 1.56
CA ASN A 160 1.24 23.92 1.87
C ASN A 160 0.38 23.32 2.97
N LEU A 161 0.43 22.00 3.19
CA LEU A 161 -0.28 21.32 4.26
C LEU A 161 0.49 21.39 5.59
N ASN A 162 1.81 21.51 5.55
CA ASN A 162 2.66 21.50 6.73
C ASN A 162 2.16 22.43 7.85
N GLY A 163 2.03 21.87 9.06
CA GLY A 163 1.60 22.57 10.26
C GLY A 163 0.09 22.83 10.34
N LYS A 164 -0.68 22.56 9.28
CA LYS A 164 -2.15 22.69 9.33
C LYS A 164 -2.75 21.51 10.06
N THR A 165 -3.73 21.81 10.91
CA THR A 165 -4.49 20.83 11.68
C THR A 165 -5.91 20.75 11.15
N HIS A 166 -6.37 19.55 10.85
CA HIS A 166 -7.74 19.26 10.43
C HIS A 166 -8.17 17.89 11.02
N PRO A 167 -9.49 17.62 11.16
CA PRO A 167 -9.94 16.27 11.47
C PRO A 167 -9.55 15.31 10.34
N LEU A 168 -9.28 14.04 10.65
CA LEU A 168 -8.88 13.02 9.66
C LEU A 168 -9.88 12.92 8.49
N SER A 169 -11.18 13.08 8.76
CA SER A 169 -12.24 13.12 7.74
C SER A 169 -12.07 14.23 6.71
N TRP A 170 -11.49 15.37 7.09
CA TRP A 170 -11.18 16.45 6.15
C TRP A 170 -10.07 16.03 5.18
N TYR A 171 -9.03 15.34 5.66
CA TYR A 171 -7.97 14.85 4.80
C TYR A 171 -8.50 13.81 3.81
N ILE A 172 -9.32 12.85 4.27
CA ILE A 172 -10.00 11.86 3.39
C ILE A 172 -10.82 12.57 2.31
N LYS A 173 -11.66 13.54 2.71
CA LYS A 173 -12.55 14.26 1.79
C LYS A 173 -11.78 15.03 0.70
N ASN A 174 -10.57 15.47 1.00
CA ASN A 174 -9.71 16.19 0.07
C ASN A 174 -8.65 15.29 -0.57
N ASP A 175 -8.72 13.97 -0.35
CA ASP A 175 -7.81 12.97 -0.89
C ASP A 175 -6.33 13.26 -0.52
N TYR A 176 -6.10 13.84 0.66
CA TYR A 176 -4.77 14.15 1.18
C TYR A 176 -4.31 13.06 2.14
N ILE A 177 -3.89 11.94 1.58
CA ILE A 177 -3.37 10.81 2.34
C ILE A 177 -1.85 10.81 2.22
N PRO A 178 -1.11 10.96 3.34
CA PRO A 178 0.34 10.85 3.30
C PRO A 178 0.77 9.51 2.70
N ARG A 179 1.79 9.54 1.84
CA ARG A 179 2.45 8.34 1.28
C ARG A 179 1.53 7.41 0.50
N GLU A 180 0.41 7.92 0.01
CA GLU A 180 -0.46 7.21 -0.91
C GLU A 180 0.18 7.18 -2.30
N ALA A 181 0.80 6.05 -2.60
CA ALA A 181 1.34 5.73 -3.91
C ALA A 181 0.29 5.93 -5.02
N GLY A 182 0.60 6.80 -5.98
CA GLY A 182 -0.28 7.12 -7.10
C GLY A 182 -1.30 8.23 -6.82
N SER A 183 -1.17 8.93 -5.68
CA SER A 183 -2.05 10.05 -5.32
C SER A 183 -2.15 11.08 -6.44
N GLN A 184 -3.38 11.50 -6.76
CA GLN A 184 -3.66 12.49 -7.80
C GLN A 184 -3.70 13.93 -7.27
N THR A 185 -3.70 14.10 -5.94
CA THR A 185 -3.79 15.41 -5.25
C THR A 185 -2.44 15.86 -4.69
N LEU A 186 -1.60 14.92 -4.26
CA LEU A 186 -0.22 15.22 -3.88
C LEU A 186 0.60 15.38 -5.16
N SER A 187 1.24 16.54 -5.35
CA SER A 187 2.01 16.77 -6.58
C SER A 187 3.29 15.92 -6.71
N CYS A 188 3.68 15.20 -5.66
CA CYS A 188 4.70 14.15 -5.70
C CYS A 188 4.15 12.75 -6.05
N GLY A 189 2.84 12.60 -6.22
CA GLY A 189 2.18 11.31 -6.40
C GLY A 189 2.21 10.41 -5.15
N GLY A 190 2.55 10.97 -3.99
CA GLY A 190 2.69 10.22 -2.72
C GLY A 190 3.85 9.23 -2.67
N TRP A 191 4.78 9.27 -3.63
CA TRP A 191 5.95 8.40 -3.68
C TRP A 191 7.14 9.02 -2.94
N ASN A 192 7.96 8.16 -2.31
CA ASN A 192 9.24 8.53 -1.68
C ASN A 192 9.16 9.79 -0.79
N CYS A 193 8.05 9.97 -0.08
CA CYS A 193 7.89 11.03 0.90
C CYS A 193 7.78 10.45 2.31
N ASP A 194 8.31 11.18 3.28
CA ASP A 194 8.25 10.83 4.70
C ASP A 194 7.21 11.68 5.45
N CYS A 195 6.29 12.31 4.70
CA CYS A 195 5.25 13.16 5.29
C CYS A 195 4.29 12.29 6.10
N SER A 196 3.83 12.81 7.23
CA SER A 196 2.96 12.11 8.16
C SER A 196 1.86 13.03 8.68
N ILE A 197 0.91 12.47 9.41
CA ILE A 197 -0.03 13.25 10.24
C ILE A 197 0.24 12.89 11.70
N VAL A 198 0.46 13.90 12.53
CA VAL A 198 0.75 13.75 13.95
C VAL A 198 -0.36 14.33 14.82
N ASP A 199 -0.39 13.94 16.09
CA ASP A 199 -1.24 14.56 17.10
C ASP A 199 -0.77 16.01 17.31
N PRO A 200 -1.64 17.02 17.15
CA PRO A 200 -1.23 18.41 17.26
C PRO A 200 -0.74 18.80 18.66
N LYS A 201 -1.11 18.04 19.71
CA LYS A 201 -0.78 18.32 21.11
C LYS A 201 0.46 17.55 21.56
N THR A 202 0.53 16.26 21.24
CA THR A 202 1.62 15.38 21.73
C THR A 202 2.77 15.25 20.73
N GLY A 203 2.53 15.51 19.44
CA GLY A 203 3.47 15.24 18.36
C GLY A 203 3.60 13.74 18.02
N GLU A 204 2.76 12.88 18.61
CA GLU A 204 2.74 11.46 18.31
C GLU A 204 2.28 11.21 16.87
N GLN A 205 2.96 10.33 16.14
CA GLN A 205 2.59 9.98 14.78
C GLN A 205 1.27 9.21 14.75
N LEU A 206 0.25 9.78 14.10
CA LEU A 206 -1.04 9.15 13.91
C LEU A 206 -1.03 8.34 12.62
N ILE A 207 -0.69 8.99 11.51
CA ILE A 207 -0.70 8.40 10.18
C ILE A 207 0.74 8.42 9.65
N PRO A 208 1.28 7.27 9.22
CA PRO A 208 2.64 7.15 8.73
C PRO A 208 2.89 7.75 7.36
#